data_AF-A0A831TIT6-F1
#
_entry.id   AF-A0A831TIT6-F1
#
_cell.length_a   1.000
_cell.length_b   1.000
_cell.length_c   1.000
_cell.angle_alpha   90.00
_cell.angle_beta   90.00
_cell.angle_gamma   90.00
#
_symmetry.space_group_name_H-M   'P 1'
#
loop_
_entity.id
_entity.type
_entity.pdbx_description
1 polymer ?
#
loop_
_entity_poly.entity_id
_entity_poly.type
_entity_poly.pdbx_seq_one_letter_code
_entity_poly.pdbx_strand_id
1 'polypeptide(L)' 'MRKYNFIRPLWIIAIAYLTNTLVTNICLVLGSTREAASNIGFLSMIIAAVITFIILNKRRRKF' A
#
# COMPACT_ATOMS: atom_id res chain seq x y z
N MET A 1 23.18 -21.48 3.37
CA MET A 1 21.84 -21.02 3.80
C MET A 1 21.47 -19.78 3.00
N ARG A 2 20.52 -19.90 2.07
CA ARG A 2 20.10 -18.81 1.16
C ARG A 2 19.38 -17.73 1.96
N LYS A 3 19.94 -16.51 1.99
CA LYS A 3 19.32 -15.31 2.58
C LYS A 3 17.97 -15.05 1.91
N TYR A 4 16.88 -15.47 2.55
CA TYR A 4 15.53 -15.04 2.19
C TYR A 4 15.43 -13.54 2.48
N ASN A 5 15.41 -12.71 1.43
CA ASN A 5 15.26 -11.26 1.56
C ASN A 5 13.80 -10.92 1.90
N PHE A 6 13.43 -11.14 3.16
CA PHE A 6 12.15 -10.71 3.76
C PHE A 6 11.93 -9.19 3.68
N ILE A 7 12.97 -8.42 3.34
CA ILE A 7 12.87 -6.99 3.04
C ILE A 7 11.76 -6.70 2.01
N ARG A 8 11.58 -7.55 0.98
CA ARG A 8 10.64 -7.27 -0.12
C ARG A 8 9.17 -7.30 0.29
N PRO A 9 8.66 -8.37 0.95
CA PRO A 9 7.30 -8.37 1.47
C PRO A 9 7.09 -7.29 2.55
N LEU A 10 8.12 -6.99 3.36
CA LEU A 10 8.04 -5.92 4.36
C LEU A 10 7.76 -4.55 3.73
N TRP A 11 8.46 -4.22 2.64
CA TRP A 11 8.25 -2.95 1.91
C TRP A 11 6.82 -2.82 1.36
N ILE A 12 6.22 -3.90 0.88
CA ILE A 12 4.84 -3.89 0.37
C ILE A 12 3.85 -3.61 1.51
N ILE A 13 4.02 -4.26 2.65
CA ILE A 13 3.16 -4.07 3.82
C ILE A 13 3.30 -2.64 4.37
N ALA A 14 4.54 -2.13 4.45
CA ALA A 14 4.80 -0.77 4.92
C ALA A 14 4.14 0.28 4.02
N ILE A 15 4.26 0.14 2.69
CA ILE A 15 3.63 1.06 1.73
C ILE A 15 2.11 0.98 1.82
N ALA A 16 1.55 -0.23 1.87
CA ALA A 16 0.10 -0.41 1.98
C ALA A 16 -0.47 0.26 3.24
N TYR A 17 0.20 0.09 4.39
CA TYR A 17 -0.20 0.74 5.63
C TYR A 17 -0.12 2.27 5.52
N LEU A 18 1.01 2.80 5.03
CA LEU A 18 1.21 4.23 4.82
C LEU A 18 0.14 4.84 3.92
N THR A 19 -0.18 4.19 2.79
CA THR A 19 -1.21 4.67 1.88
C THR A 19 -2.58 4.69 2.55
N ASN A 20 -2.93 3.67 3.33
CA ASN A 20 -4.21 3.66 4.05
C ASN A 20 -4.30 4.83 5.04
N THR A 21 -3.26 5.03 5.86
CA THR A 21 -3.23 6.12 6.85
C THR A 21 -3.26 7.50 6.19
N LEU A 22 -2.56 7.69 5.07
CA LEU A 22 -2.59 8.94 4.31
C LEU A 22 -3.98 9.19 3.71
N VAL A 23 -4.55 8.21 3.02
CA VAL A 23 -5.84 8.36 2.34
C VAL A 23 -6.96 8.59 3.34
N THR A 24 -7.00 7.84 4.45
CA THR A 24 -7.98 8.04 5.52
C THR A 24 -7.87 9.43 6.13
N ASN A 25 -6.66 9.89 6.47
CA ASN A 25 -6.46 11.23 7.01
C ASN A 25 -6.84 12.33 6.02
N ILE A 26 -6.49 12.19 4.74
CA ILE A 26 -6.86 13.16 3.69
C ILE A 26 -8.38 13.19 3.53
N CYS A 27 -9.03 12.03 3.48
CA CYS A 27 -10.48 11.94 3.32
C CYS A 27 -11.22 12.54 4.53
N LEU A 28 -10.70 12.34 5.74
CA LEU A 28 -11.21 12.97 6.95
C LEU A 28 -11.05 14.50 6.94
N VAL A 29 -9.88 15.01 6.54
CA VAL A 29 -9.61 16.46 6.43
C VAL A 29 -10.49 17.11 5.36
N LEU A 30 -10.82 16.39 4.30
CA LEU A 30 -11.74 16.85 3.25
C LEU A 30 -13.23 16.85 3.69
N GLY A 31 -13.53 16.48 4.94
CA GLY A 31 -14.90 16.47 5.47
C GLY A 31 -15.72 15.23 5.11
N SER A 32 -15.07 14.16 4.63
CA SER A 32 -15.74 12.89 4.36
C SER A 32 -16.16 12.20 5.66
N THR A 33 -17.28 11.48 5.62
CA THR A 33 -17.73 10.69 6.76
C THR A 33 -16.73 9.58 7.07
N ARG A 34 -16.56 9.23 8.36
CA ARG A 34 -15.62 8.17 8.79
C ARG A 34 -15.83 6.85 8.05
N GLU A 35 -17.08 6.52 7.75
CA GLU A 35 -17.44 5.31 7.00
C GLU A 35 -16.95 5.35 5.55
N ALA A 36 -17.17 6.47 4.85
CA ALA A 36 -16.68 6.66 3.49
C ALA A 36 -15.14 6.69 3.44
N ALA A 37 -14.50 7.40 4.37
CA ALA A 37 -13.06 7.47 4.50
C ALA A 37 -12.43 6.08 4.76
N SER A 38 -13.04 5.26 5.60
CA SER A 38 -12.60 3.89 5.89
C SER A 38 -12.69 2.99 4.65
N ASN A 39 -13.82 3.03 3.94
CA ASN A 39 -14.01 2.23 2.73
C ASN A 39 -13.04 2.63 1.62
N ILE A 40 -12.83 3.93 1.41
CA ILE A 40 -11.91 4.47 0.40
C ILE A 40 -10.45 4.15 0.78
N GLY A 41 -10.10 4.28 2.06
CA GLY A 41 -8.78 3.90 2.59
C GLY A 41 -8.47 2.43 2.41
N PHE A 42 -9.43 1.55 2.69
CA PHE A 42 -9.30 0.11 2.50
C PHE A 42 -9.14 -0.27 1.02
N LEU A 43 -9.95 0.32 0.14
CA LEU A 43 -9.83 0.11 -1.30
C LEU A 43 -8.47 0.58 -1.82
N SER A 44 -8.01 1.74 -1.36
CA SER A 44 -6.70 2.30 -1.70
C SER A 44 -5.55 1.44 -1.20
N MET A 45 -5.68 0.83 -0.02
CA MET A 45 -4.69 -0.10 0.55
C MET A 45 -4.51 -1.33 -0.35
N ILE A 46 -5.62 -1.93 -0.81
CA ILE A 46 -5.58 -3.09 -1.72
C ILE A 46 -4.92 -2.70 -3.04
N ILE A 47 -5.34 -1.58 -3.63
CA ILE A 47 -4.79 -1.08 -4.89
C ILE A 47 -3.28 -0.80 -4.74
N ALA A 48 -2.88 -0.13 -3.66
CA ALA A 48 -1.48 0.18 -3.37
C ALA A 48 -0.64 -1.08 -3.20
N ALA A 49 -1.15 -2.11 -2.52
CA ALA A 49 -0.46 -3.39 -2.36
C ALA A 49 -0.23 -4.08 -3.72
N VAL A 50 -1.25 -4.12 -4.58
CA VAL A 50 -1.18 -4.71 -5.92
C VAL A 50 -0.21 -3.92 -6.82
N ILE A 51 -0.32 -2.59 -6.86
CA ILE A 51 0.57 -1.74 -7.64
C ILE A 51 2.01 -1.89 -7.17
N THR A 52 2.26 -1.87 -5.86
CA THR A 52 3.59 -2.02 -5.28
C THR A 52 4.19 -3.39 -5.59
N PHE A 53 3.39 -4.46 -5.53
CA PHE A 53 3.80 -5.79 -5.96
C PHE A 53 4.18 -5.81 -7.44
N ILE A 54 3.37 -5.22 -8.32
CA ILE A 54 3.66 -5.12 -9.76
C ILE A 54 4.95 -4.33 -10.00
N ILE A 55 5.15 -3.18 -9.34
CA ILE A 55 6.35 -2.34 -9.46
C ILE A 55 7.61 -3.12 -9.04
N LEU A 56 7.56 -3.79 -7.89
CA LEU A 56 8.67 -4.61 -7.38
C LEU A 56 8.99 -5.79 -8.31
N ASN A 57 7.97 -6.40 -8.93
CA ASN A 57 8.17 -7.51 -9.85
C ASN A 57 8.64 -7.03 -11.25
N LYS A 58 8.21 -5.84 -11.69
CA LYS A 58 8.65 -5.22 -12.96
C LYS A 58 10.12 -4.80 -12.91
N ARG A 59 10.61 -4.30 -11.77
CA ARG A 59 12.04 -4.02 -11.53
C ARG A 59 12.94 -5.27 -11.62
N ARG A 60 12.38 -6.48 -11.54
CA ARG A 60 13.13 -7.74 -11.67
C ARG A 60 13.27 -8.26 -13.09
N ARG A 61 12.48 -7.80 -14.06
CA ARG A 61 12.60 -8.23 -15.48
C ARG A 61 13.66 -7.48 -16.27
N LYS A 62 14.41 -6.56 -15.64
CA LYS A 62 15.47 -5.77 -16.29
C LYS A 62 16.89 -6.15 -15.84
N PHE A 63 17.06 -7.37 -15.34
CA PHE A 63 18.35 -7.99 -15.06
C PHE A 63 18.48 -9.27 -15.89
#